data_AF-A0AAW1BDE4-F1
#
_entry.id   AF-A0AAW1BDE4-F1
#
_cell.length_a   1.000
_cell.length_b   1.000
_cell.length_c   1.000
_cell.angle_alpha   90.00
_cell.angle_beta   90.00
_cell.angle_gamma   90.00
#
_symmetry.space_group_name_H-M   'P 1'
#
loop_
_entity.id
_entity.type
_entity.pdbx_description
1 polymer ?
#
loop_
_entity_poly.entity_id
_entity_poly.type
_entity_poly.pdbx_seq_one_letter_code
_entity_poly.pdbx_strand_id
1 'polypeptide(L)'
;MSTRIKRIIDYLMPYFVLDILEDYPGVPGLFVAGTFSASLSSVSTSINALATVTLEDFIKPYFTVSEEKLSYIAMGISLLFGIACLSMAALVSVMGALLQAAFSVFELIGGPLLGIYSLGILFPFANSKGAFSGFICGFCVIMWIGIGAQKYPPASHRTVPLPLSIAGCQKSNDSAFVPIIVTSPSPAPS
;
A
#
# COMPACT_ATOMS: atom_id res chain seq x y z
N MET A 1 -10.03 16.76 11.96
CA MET A 1 -10.29 15.66 12.91
C MET A 1 -10.08 14.29 12.28
N SER A 2 -10.67 14.00 11.11
CA SER A 2 -10.51 12.72 10.38
C SER A 2 -9.04 12.31 10.07
N THR A 3 -8.18 13.26 9.68
CA THR A 3 -6.75 12.99 9.37
C THR A 3 -5.92 12.57 10.60
N ARG A 4 -6.33 12.93 11.81
CA ARG A 4 -5.63 12.50 13.05
C ARG A 4 -5.98 11.06 13.40
N ILE A 5 -7.25 10.66 13.22
CA ILE A 5 -7.69 9.28 13.49
C ILE A 5 -7.01 8.30 12.54
N LYS A 6 -6.90 8.66 11.25
CA LYS A 6 -6.23 7.82 10.25
C LYS A 6 -4.77 7.53 10.63
N ARG A 7 -4.04 8.56 11.09
CA ARG A 7 -2.67 8.42 11.57
C ARG A 7 -2.55 7.52 12.80
N ILE A 8 -3.50 7.57 13.73
CA ILE A 8 -3.47 6.74 14.94
C ILE A 8 -3.55 5.24 14.58
N ILE A 9 -4.31 4.90 13.54
CA ILE A 9 -4.48 3.50 13.08
C ILE A 9 -3.17 2.96 12.48
N ASP A 10 -2.43 3.78 11.74
CA ASP A 10 -1.15 3.38 11.13
C ASP A 10 -0.06 3.06 12.17
N TYR A 11 -0.12 3.69 13.35
CA TYR A 11 0.81 3.45 14.46
C TYR A 11 0.30 2.47 15.53
N LEU A 12 -0.96 2.04 15.44
CA LEU A 12 -1.57 1.18 16.47
C LEU A 12 -0.88 -0.18 16.55
N MET A 13 -0.65 -0.80 15.40
CA MET A 13 -0.03 -2.12 15.30
C MET A 13 1.42 -2.12 15.86
N PRO A 14 2.33 -1.22 15.45
CA PRO A 14 3.66 -1.19 16.04
C PRO A 14 3.63 -0.82 17.53
N TYR A 15 2.76 0.10 17.98
CA TYR A 15 2.66 0.47 19.39
C TYR A 15 2.23 -0.72 20.27
N PHE A 16 1.23 -1.48 19.84
CA PHE A 16 0.72 -2.65 20.57
C PHE A 16 1.77 -3.77 20.67
N VAL A 17 2.56 -3.97 19.62
CA VAL A 17 3.64 -4.95 19.62
C VAL A 17 4.77 -4.53 20.56
N LEU A 18 5.07 -3.24 20.66
CA LEU A 18 6.03 -2.72 21.63
C LEU A 18 5.54 -2.90 23.08
N ASP A 19 4.26 -2.68 23.34
CA ASP A 19 3.63 -2.80 24.67
C ASP A 19 3.60 -4.25 25.18
N ILE A 20 3.23 -5.22 24.33
CA ILE A 20 3.18 -6.65 24.72
C ILE A 20 4.57 -7.26 24.89
N LEU A 21 5.55 -6.80 24.12
CA LEU A 21 6.89 -7.38 24.08
C LEU A 21 7.89 -6.60 24.92
N GLU A 22 7.42 -5.66 25.75
CA GLU A 22 8.27 -4.83 26.61
C GLU A 22 9.12 -5.68 27.57
N ASP A 23 8.57 -6.79 28.05
CA ASP A 23 9.24 -7.72 28.98
C ASP A 23 10.42 -8.50 28.36
N TYR A 24 10.53 -8.56 27.02
CA TYR A 24 11.55 -9.36 26.32
C TYR A 24 12.51 -8.47 25.50
N PRO A 25 13.68 -8.08 26.07
CA PRO A 25 14.63 -7.22 25.36
C PRO A 25 15.14 -7.89 24.09
N GLY A 26 15.02 -7.19 22.96
CA GLY A 26 15.47 -7.65 21.63
C GLY A 26 14.35 -8.16 20.71
N VAL A 27 13.24 -8.64 21.26
CA VAL A 27 12.08 -9.10 20.45
C VAL A 27 11.40 -7.93 19.71
N PRO A 28 11.23 -6.73 20.32
CA PRO A 28 10.79 -5.53 19.59
C PRO A 28 11.69 -5.20 18.39
N GLY A 29 13.00 -5.34 18.53
CA GLY A 29 13.97 -5.10 17.46
C GLY A 29 13.86 -6.14 16.34
N LEU A 30 13.66 -7.41 16.69
CA LEU A 30 13.44 -8.49 15.74
C LEU A 30 12.15 -8.28 14.93
N PHE A 31 11.08 -7.81 15.57
CA PHE A 31 9.83 -7.47 14.90
C PHE A 31 10.05 -6.36 13.86
N VAL A 32 10.66 -5.24 14.25
CA VAL A 32 10.94 -4.13 13.34
C VAL A 32 11.85 -4.59 12.19
N ALA A 33 12.92 -5.34 12.48
CA ALA A 33 13.79 -5.91 11.46
C ALA A 33 13.05 -6.82 10.47
N GLY A 34 12.14 -7.67 10.98
CA GLY A 34 11.30 -8.55 10.16
C GLY A 34 10.35 -7.77 9.24
N THR A 35 9.70 -6.71 9.74
CA THR A 35 8.81 -5.87 8.92
C THR A 35 9.55 -5.15 7.79
N PHE A 36 10.75 -4.62 8.07
CA PHE A 36 11.59 -4.03 7.03
C PHE A 36 12.08 -5.07 6.04
N SER A 37 12.51 -6.25 6.50
CA SER A 37 12.96 -7.33 5.63
C SER A 37 11.85 -7.81 4.68
N ALA A 38 10.64 -8.03 5.19
CA ALA A 38 9.49 -8.43 4.38
C ALA A 38 9.11 -7.36 3.32
N SER A 39 9.13 -6.08 3.72
CA SER A 39 8.85 -4.96 2.82
C SER A 39 9.92 -4.85 1.72
N LEU A 40 11.19 -4.91 2.10
CA LEU A 40 12.32 -4.84 1.17
C LEU A 40 12.36 -6.03 0.21
N SER A 41 11.97 -7.23 0.65
CA SER A 41 11.85 -8.41 -0.22
C SER A 41 10.83 -8.19 -1.33
N SER A 42 9.65 -7.68 -1.00
CA SER A 42 8.59 -7.38 -1.98
C SER A 42 9.00 -6.31 -2.98
N VAL A 43 9.67 -5.24 -2.50
CA VAL A 43 10.21 -4.17 -3.35
C VAL A 43 11.28 -4.70 -4.28
N SER A 44 12.21 -5.52 -3.78
CA SER A 44 13.27 -6.13 -4.58
C SER A 44 12.72 -7.02 -5.69
N THR A 45 11.74 -7.89 -5.39
CA THR A 45 11.07 -8.71 -6.39
C THR A 45 10.37 -7.86 -7.44
N SER A 46 9.70 -6.79 -7.02
CA SER A 46 8.98 -5.89 -7.94
C SER A 46 9.93 -5.15 -8.89
N ILE A 47 11.03 -4.59 -8.37
CA ILE A 47 12.04 -3.89 -9.18
C ILE A 47 12.70 -4.86 -10.15
N ASN A 48 13.07 -6.06 -9.69
CA ASN A 48 13.70 -7.05 -10.56
C ASN A 48 12.74 -7.50 -11.68
N ALA A 49 11.47 -7.74 -11.36
CA ALA A 49 10.45 -8.08 -12.36
C ALA A 49 10.25 -6.94 -13.38
N LEU A 50 10.17 -5.69 -12.91
CA LEU A 50 10.04 -4.51 -13.79
C LEU A 50 11.26 -4.35 -14.70
N ALA A 51 12.46 -4.59 -14.19
CA ALA A 51 13.68 -4.53 -14.99
C ALA A 51 13.70 -5.64 -16.06
N THR A 52 13.30 -6.86 -15.72
CA THR A 52 13.17 -7.96 -16.67
C THR A 52 12.13 -7.64 -17.74
N VAL A 53 10.92 -7.22 -17.36
CA VAL A 53 9.85 -6.86 -18.30
C VAL A 53 10.29 -5.72 -19.21
N THR A 54 10.89 -4.66 -18.67
CA THR A 54 11.39 -3.53 -19.47
C THR A 54 12.45 -4.00 -20.47
N LEU A 55 13.33 -4.89 -20.05
CA LEU A 55 14.36 -5.44 -20.91
C LEU A 55 13.78 -6.31 -22.03
N GLU A 56 12.85 -7.20 -21.71
CA GLU A 56 12.22 -8.08 -22.67
C GLU A 56 11.32 -7.32 -23.66
N ASP A 57 10.63 -6.28 -23.21
CA ASP A 57 9.70 -5.49 -24.03
C ASP A 57 10.40 -4.40 -24.86
N PHE A 58 11.45 -3.76 -24.33
CA PHE A 58 12.08 -2.60 -25.00
C PHE A 58 13.49 -2.87 -25.54
N ILE A 59 14.31 -3.70 -24.89
CA ILE A 59 15.71 -3.91 -25.31
C ILE A 59 15.79 -5.07 -26.30
N LYS A 60 15.23 -6.22 -25.94
CA LYS A 60 15.34 -7.47 -26.71
C LYS A 60 14.77 -7.40 -28.15
N PRO A 61 13.67 -6.66 -28.43
CA PRO A 61 13.17 -6.54 -29.81
C PRO A 61 13.96 -5.56 -30.68
N TYR A 62 14.71 -4.62 -30.10
CA TYR A 62 15.43 -3.59 -30.85
C TYR A 62 16.94 -3.82 -30.95
N PHE A 63 17.54 -4.57 -30.02
CA PHE A 63 18.98 -4.85 -29.99
C PHE A 63 19.27 -6.32 -29.75
N THR A 64 20.01 -6.95 -30.67
CA THR A 64 20.65 -8.25 -30.48
C THR A 64 21.95 -8.08 -29.68
N VAL A 65 21.81 -7.95 -28.36
CA VAL A 65 22.93 -7.86 -27.40
C VAL A 65 23.29 -9.24 -26.85
N SER A 66 24.57 -9.45 -26.53
CA SER A 66 25.05 -10.64 -25.81
C SER A 66 24.44 -10.75 -24.41
N GLU A 67 24.16 -11.96 -23.95
CA GLU A 67 23.55 -12.29 -22.65
C GLU A 67 24.28 -11.64 -21.46
N GLU A 68 25.61 -11.53 -21.51
CA GLU A 68 26.39 -10.87 -20.45
C GLU A 68 26.06 -9.38 -20.36
N LYS A 69 25.99 -8.69 -21.50
CA LYS A 69 25.65 -7.26 -21.56
C LYS A 69 24.19 -7.04 -21.17
N LEU A 70 23.32 -7.99 -21.47
CA LEU A 70 21.91 -7.96 -21.12
C LEU A 70 21.72 -7.96 -19.59
N SER A 71 22.46 -8.79 -18.87
CA SER A 71 22.50 -8.78 -17.40
C SER A 71 22.99 -7.44 -16.82
N TYR A 72 24.05 -6.87 -17.38
CA TYR A 72 24.53 -5.55 -16.94
C TYR A 72 23.51 -4.43 -17.19
N ILE A 73 22.80 -4.48 -18.31
CA ILE A 73 21.73 -3.53 -18.61
C ILE A 73 20.56 -3.73 -17.64
N ALA A 74 20.18 -4.98 -17.33
CA ALA A 74 19.15 -5.28 -16.34
C ALA A 74 19.50 -4.73 -14.96
N MET A 75 20.76 -4.87 -14.52
CA MET A 75 21.26 -4.27 -13.28
C MET A 75 21.16 -2.74 -13.30
N GLY A 76 21.50 -2.10 -14.43
CA GLY A 76 21.37 -0.66 -14.61
C GLY A 76 19.91 -0.19 -14.53
N ILE A 77 18.98 -0.91 -15.17
CA ILE A 77 17.55 -0.62 -15.12
C ILE A 77 16.99 -0.80 -13.71
N SER A 78 17.37 -1.88 -13.01
CA SER A 78 16.99 -2.12 -11.60
C SER A 78 17.47 -0.99 -10.68
N LEU A 79 18.69 -0.49 -10.88
CA LEU A 79 19.23 0.64 -10.11
C LEU A 79 18.42 1.91 -10.37
N LEU A 80 18.08 2.19 -11.64
CA LEU A 80 17.27 3.34 -12.02
C LEU A 80 15.88 3.30 -11.36
N PHE A 81 15.20 2.15 -11.40
CA PHE A 81 13.92 1.97 -10.72
C PHE A 81 14.04 2.08 -9.19
N GLY A 82 15.14 1.62 -8.60
CA GLY A 82 15.43 1.80 -7.18
C GLY A 82 15.55 3.29 -6.79
N ILE A 83 16.28 4.08 -7.58
CA ILE A 83 16.41 5.54 -7.38
C ILE A 83 15.05 6.23 -7.56
N ALA A 84 14.26 5.82 -8.56
CA ALA A 84 12.93 6.35 -8.79
C ALA A 84 11.99 6.03 -7.60
N CYS A 85 12.06 4.82 -7.05
CA CYS A 85 11.30 4.41 -5.88
C CYS A 85 11.66 5.24 -4.64
N LEU A 86 12.95 5.47 -4.39
CA LEU A 86 13.42 6.31 -3.28
C LEU A 86 12.94 7.76 -3.44
N SER A 87 12.99 8.28 -4.67
CA SER A 87 12.51 9.62 -5.01
C SER A 87 11.00 9.75 -4.79
N MET A 88 10.22 8.75 -5.18
CA MET A 88 8.77 8.71 -4.92
C MET A 88 8.45 8.61 -3.43
N ALA A 89 9.21 7.84 -2.66
CA ALA A 89 9.06 7.77 -1.20
C ALA A 89 9.27 9.14 -0.54
N ALA A 90 10.25 9.93 -1.01
CA ALA A 90 10.45 11.29 -0.54
C ALA A 90 9.28 12.21 -0.93
N LEU A 91 8.78 12.12 -2.16
CA LEU A 91 7.67 12.93 -2.65
C LEU A 91 6.35 12.65 -1.91
N VAL A 92 6.14 11.40 -1.51
CA VAL A 92 5.00 10.95 -0.72
C VAL A 92 4.80 11.72 0.58
N SER A 93 5.89 12.16 1.21
CA SER A 93 5.84 12.91 2.47
C SER A 93 5.12 14.26 2.32
N VAL A 94 4.99 14.77 1.09
CA VAL A 94 4.32 16.03 0.76
C VAL A 94 2.92 15.78 0.15
N MET A 95 2.71 14.61 -0.45
CA MET A 95 1.53 14.24 -1.21
C MET A 95 0.49 13.57 -0.31
N GLY A 96 -0.24 14.35 0.50
CA GLY A 96 -1.25 13.84 1.46
C GLY A 96 -2.35 12.96 0.86
N ALA A 97 -3.51 13.52 0.53
CA ALA A 97 -4.63 12.73 -0.02
C ALA A 97 -4.37 12.19 -1.45
N LEU A 98 -3.36 12.72 -2.13
CA LEU A 98 -3.03 12.38 -3.52
C LEU A 98 -2.48 10.95 -3.66
N LEU A 99 -1.70 10.47 -2.69
CA LEU A 99 -1.21 9.09 -2.70
C LEU A 99 -2.36 8.07 -2.68
N GLN A 100 -3.41 8.34 -1.89
CA GLN A 100 -4.56 7.44 -1.86
C GLN A 100 -5.32 7.45 -3.19
N ALA A 101 -5.43 8.61 -3.85
CA ALA A 101 -6.02 8.69 -5.18
C ALA A 101 -5.18 7.91 -6.22
N ALA A 102 -3.85 7.99 -6.14
CA ALA A 102 -2.95 7.24 -7.02
C ALA A 102 -3.11 5.73 -6.85
N PHE A 103 -3.10 5.20 -5.62
CA PHE A 103 -3.34 3.77 -5.38
C PHE A 103 -4.71 3.31 -5.86
N SER A 104 -5.74 4.14 -5.73
CA SER A 104 -7.07 3.83 -6.27
C SER A 104 -7.04 3.64 -7.79
N VAL A 105 -6.25 4.45 -8.51
CA VAL A 105 -6.09 4.31 -9.96
C VAL A 105 -5.30 3.04 -10.33
N PHE A 106 -4.24 2.72 -9.57
CA PHE A 106 -3.49 1.48 -9.77
C PHE A 106 -4.38 0.24 -9.59
N GLU A 107 -5.22 0.21 -8.56
CA GLU A 107 -6.17 -0.87 -8.31
C GLU A 107 -7.27 -0.95 -9.39
N LEU A 108 -7.73 0.19 -9.90
CA LEU A 108 -8.72 0.28 -10.99
C LEU A 108 -8.27 -0.49 -12.25
N ILE A 109 -6.98 -0.40 -12.57
CA ILE A 109 -6.37 -1.06 -13.74
C ILE A 109 -5.98 -2.50 -13.38
N GLY A 110 -5.51 -2.73 -12.15
CA GLY A 110 -5.13 -4.05 -11.67
C GLY A 110 -6.27 -5.07 -11.65
N GLY A 111 -7.50 -4.64 -11.30
CA GLY A 111 -8.68 -5.51 -11.26
C GLY A 111 -9.01 -6.19 -12.60
N PRO A 112 -9.25 -5.45 -13.69
CA PRO A 112 -9.48 -6.01 -15.02
C PRO A 112 -8.31 -6.84 -15.56
N LEU A 113 -7.06 -6.45 -15.28
CA LEU A 113 -5.87 -7.22 -15.65
C LEU A 113 -5.84 -8.57 -14.93
N LEU A 114 -6.10 -8.60 -13.63
CA LEU A 114 -6.21 -9.85 -12.89
C LEU A 114 -7.33 -10.75 -13.45
N GLY A 115 -8.45 -10.14 -13.85
CA GLY A 115 -9.58 -10.82 -14.46
C GLY A 115 -9.23 -11.49 -15.81
N ILE A 116 -8.52 -10.79 -16.70
CA ILE A 116 -8.12 -11.37 -18.00
C ILE A 116 -7.07 -12.47 -17.85
N TYR A 117 -6.12 -12.33 -16.91
CA TYR A 117 -5.16 -13.40 -16.60
C TYR A 117 -5.86 -14.64 -16.02
N SER A 118 -6.81 -14.44 -15.09
CA SER A 118 -7.59 -15.53 -14.51
C SER A 118 -8.45 -16.24 -15.56
N LEU A 119 -9.05 -15.49 -16.49
CA LEU A 119 -9.81 -16.05 -17.61
C LEU A 119 -8.93 -16.94 -18.50
N GLY A 120 -7.70 -16.49 -18.80
CA GLY A 120 -6.74 -17.24 -19.60
C GLY A 120 -6.26 -18.53 -18.92
N ILE A 121 -6.16 -18.57 -17.59
CA ILE A 121 -5.77 -19.76 -16.83
C ILE A 121 -6.94 -20.75 -16.69
N LEU A 122 -8.15 -20.25 -16.40
CA LEU A 122 -9.32 -21.10 -16.10
C LEU A 122 -10.02 -21.62 -17.36
N PHE A 123 -10.00 -20.86 -18.45
CA PHE A 123 -10.73 -21.19 -19.67
C PHE A 123 -9.76 -21.31 -20.86
N PRO A 124 -9.24 -22.52 -21.16
CA PRO A 124 -8.31 -22.74 -22.27
C PRO A 124 -8.96 -22.50 -23.66
N PHE A 125 -10.29 -22.37 -23.72
CA PHE A 125 -11.05 -22.05 -24.94
C PHE A 125 -11.31 -20.53 -25.10
N ALA A 126 -10.75 -19.69 -24.23
CA ALA A 126 -10.95 -18.24 -24.29
C ALA A 126 -10.29 -17.65 -25.55
N ASN A 127 -11.10 -16.93 -26.34
CA ASN A 127 -10.62 -16.24 -27.55
C ASN A 127 -10.05 -14.85 -27.20
N SER A 128 -9.02 -14.41 -27.93
CA SER A 128 -8.40 -13.08 -27.74
C SER A 128 -9.40 -11.92 -27.87
N LYS A 129 -10.37 -12.03 -28.79
CA LYS A 129 -11.45 -11.04 -28.94
C LYS A 129 -12.36 -10.99 -27.72
N GLY A 130 -12.69 -12.15 -27.14
CA GLY A 130 -13.50 -12.26 -25.93
C GLY A 130 -12.76 -11.66 -24.73
N ALA A 131 -11.48 -12.00 -24.57
CA ALA A 131 -10.62 -11.46 -23.53
C ALA A 131 -10.50 -9.93 -23.60
N PHE A 132 -10.30 -9.36 -24.79
CA PHE A 132 -10.26 -7.91 -24.99
C PHE A 132 -11.60 -7.23 -24.70
N SER A 133 -12.72 -7.81 -25.17
CA SER A 133 -14.05 -7.28 -24.88
C SER A 133 -14.41 -7.34 -23.39
N GLY A 134 -13.98 -8.39 -22.69
CA GLY A 134 -14.15 -8.56 -21.25
C GLY A 134 -13.31 -7.56 -20.46
N PHE A 135 -12.08 -7.28 -20.90
CA PHE A 135 -11.23 -6.24 -20.31
C PHE A 135 -11.87 -4.86 -20.41
N ILE A 136 -12.34 -4.46 -21.60
CA ILE A 136 -13.01 -3.16 -21.80
C ILE A 136 -14.29 -3.08 -20.96
N CYS A 137 -15.13 -4.12 -20.99
CA CYS A 137 -16.37 -4.15 -20.22
C CYS A 137 -16.10 -4.06 -18.70
N GLY A 138 -15.15 -4.85 -18.20
CA GLY A 138 -14.73 -4.83 -16.79
C GLY A 138 -14.16 -3.49 -16.37
N PHE A 139 -13.33 -2.88 -17.22
CA PHE A 139 -12.79 -1.53 -16.99
C PHE A 139 -13.89 -0.46 -16.95
N CYS A 140 -14.86 -0.51 -17.87
CA CYS A 140 -16.01 0.39 -17.88
C CYS A 140 -16.90 0.22 -16.63
N VAL A 141 -17.15 -1.01 -16.19
CA VAL A 141 -17.94 -1.30 -14.98
C VAL A 141 -17.21 -0.78 -13.74
N ILE A 142 -15.92 -1.03 -13.63
CA ILE A 142 -15.10 -0.56 -12.50
C ILE A 142 -14.99 0.97 -12.50
N MET A 143 -14.85 1.60 -13.66
CA MET A 143 -14.91 3.06 -13.79
C MET A 143 -16.29 3.60 -13.37
N TRP A 144 -17.37 2.96 -13.77
CA TRP A 144 -18.73 3.33 -13.37
C TRP A 144 -18.92 3.24 -11.85
N ILE A 145 -18.45 2.16 -11.24
CA ILE A 145 -18.47 1.98 -9.78
C ILE A 145 -17.62 3.05 -9.09
N GLY A 146 -16.43 3.35 -9.61
CA GLY A 146 -15.54 4.37 -9.07
C GLY A 146 -16.18 5.77 -9.09
N ILE A 147 -16.79 6.15 -10.22
CA ILE A 147 -17.52 7.43 -10.34
C ILE A 147 -18.77 7.43 -9.44
N GLY A 148 -19.48 6.30 -9.37
CA GLY A 148 -20.65 6.12 -8.51
C GLY A 148 -20.31 6.28 -7.02
N ALA A 149 -19.16 5.76 -6.58
CA ALA A 149 -18.66 5.89 -5.22
C ALA A 149 -18.30 7.35 -4.86
N GLN A 150 -17.84 8.14 -5.83
CA GLN A 150 -17.57 9.57 -5.63
C GLN A 150 -18.86 10.41 -5.65
N LYS A 151 -19.83 10.05 -6.49
CA LYS A 151 -21.09 10.80 -6.67
C LYS A 151 -22.12 10.52 -5.58
N TYR A 152 -22.16 9.30 -5.05
CA TYR A 152 -23.02 8.89 -3.94
C TYR A 152 -22.13 8.47 -2.76
N PRO A 153 -21.50 9.43 -2.06
CA PRO A 153 -20.75 9.09 -0.86
C PRO A 153 -21.69 8.39 0.14
N PRO A 154 -21.25 7.29 0.78
CA PRO A 154 -22.06 6.57 1.75
C PRO A 154 -22.51 7.51 2.88
N ALA A 155 -23.78 7.40 3.28
CA ALA A 155 -24.36 8.21 4.35
C ALA A 155 -23.52 8.11 5.64
N SER A 156 -23.31 9.26 6.30
CA SER A 156 -22.36 9.45 7.40
C SER A 156 -22.44 8.40 8.52
N HIS A 157 -23.63 7.86 8.80
CA HIS A 157 -23.88 6.82 9.81
C HIS A 157 -23.14 5.49 9.55
N ARG A 158 -22.80 5.13 8.30
CA ARG A 158 -22.05 3.89 8.00
C ARG A 158 -20.54 4.08 7.90
N THR A 159 -20.08 5.32 7.99
CA THR A 159 -18.65 5.69 7.89
C THR A 159 -18.07 6.21 9.20
N VAL A 160 -18.88 6.33 10.26
CA VAL A 160 -18.36 6.67 11.59
C VAL A 160 -17.55 5.47 12.09
N PRO A 161 -16.23 5.58 12.28
CA PRO A 161 -15.50 4.56 13.02
C PRO A 161 -16.16 4.46 14.39
N LEU A 162 -16.58 3.26 14.79
CA LEU A 162 -17.22 3.05 16.08
C LEU A 162 -16.39 3.76 17.17
N PRO A 163 -17.02 4.54 18.07
CA PRO A 163 -16.29 5.22 19.12
C PRO A 163 -15.57 4.16 19.96
N LEU A 164 -14.24 4.16 19.86
CA LEU A 164 -13.36 3.37 20.71
C LEU A 164 -13.40 4.00 22.12
N SER A 165 -14.49 3.76 22.84
CA SER A 165 -14.69 4.23 24.21
C SER A 165 -14.07 3.22 25.18
N ILE A 166 -12.99 3.64 25.84
CA ILE A 166 -12.40 2.94 26.99
C ILE A 166 -13.11 3.29 28.32
N ALA A 167 -14.25 3.98 28.27
CA ALA A 167 -15.02 4.34 29.45
C ALA A 167 -15.57 3.07 30.12
N GLY A 168 -14.98 2.67 31.25
CA GLY A 168 -15.29 1.43 31.96
C GLY A 168 -14.16 0.41 32.00
N CYS A 169 -13.04 0.65 31.31
CA CYS A 169 -11.85 -0.19 31.46
C CYS A 169 -11.15 0.18 32.77
N GLN A 170 -11.27 -0.67 33.78
CA GLN A 170 -10.61 -0.50 35.07
C GLN A 170 -9.10 -0.73 34.87
N LYS A 171 -8.30 0.33 34.92
CA LYS A 171 -6.84 0.21 35.04
C LYS A 171 -6.56 -0.54 36.34
N SER A 172 -6.23 -1.83 36.26
CA SER A 172 -5.60 -2.53 37.38
C SER A 172 -4.24 -1.89 37.60
N ASN A 173 -4.15 -1.07 38.65
CA ASN A 173 -2.90 -0.53 39.16
C ASN A 173 -1.95 -1.69 39.49
N ASP A 174 -0.79 -1.74 38.83
CA ASP A 174 0.46 -1.76 39.56
C ASP A 174 1.65 -1.27 38.72
N SER A 175 2.49 -0.46 39.36
CA SER A 175 3.84 0.02 38.96
C SER A 175 3.95 1.22 37.98
N ALA A 176 4.11 2.38 38.61
CA ALA A 176 4.64 3.68 38.15
C ALA A 176 5.21 3.81 36.72
N PHE A 177 4.50 4.55 35.85
CA PHE A 177 5.11 5.29 34.75
C PHE A 177 4.57 6.73 34.72
N VAL A 178 5.51 7.67 34.61
CA VAL A 178 5.37 9.14 34.70
C VAL A 178 4.37 9.67 33.67
N PRO A 179 3.43 10.56 34.03
CA PRO A 179 2.49 11.12 33.06
C PRO A 179 3.19 12.11 32.13
N ILE A 180 3.24 11.79 30.83
CA ILE A 180 3.46 12.81 29.80
C ILE A 180 2.22 13.70 29.79
N ILE A 181 2.39 14.92 30.29
CA ILE A 181 1.40 15.99 30.26
C ILE A 181 1.06 16.30 28.80
N VAL A 182 -0.11 15.86 28.34
CA VAL A 182 -0.78 16.43 27.17
C VAL A 182 -1.70 17.52 27.71
N THR A 183 -1.21 18.75 27.76
CA THR A 183 -2.05 19.93 28.01
C THR A 183 -3.02 20.12 26.84
N SER A 184 -4.30 19.84 27.08
CA SER A 184 -5.41 20.39 26.28
C SER A 184 -5.66 21.85 26.69
N PRO A 185 -5.85 22.81 25.77
CA PRO A 185 -6.33 24.13 26.15
C PRO A 185 -7.82 24.06 26.54
N SER A 186 -8.15 24.71 27.66
CA SER A 186 -9.47 24.85 28.27
C SER A 186 -10.53 25.44 27.32
N PRO A 187 -11.82 25.10 27.47
CA PRO A 187 -12.91 25.84 26.83
C PRO A 187 -13.10 27.20 27.52
N ALA A 188 -13.35 28.25 26.73
CA ALA A 188 -13.78 29.56 27.22
C ALA A 188 -15.32 29.57 27.41
N PRO A 189 -15.85 30.27 28.43
CA PRO A 189 -17.27 30.31 28.73
C PRO A 189 -18.04 31.45 28.01
N SER A 190 -19.35 31.20 27.86
CA SER A 190 -20.48 32.06 27.46
C SER A 190 -20.43 32.77 26.10
#